data_AF-A0A2E6W8B4-F1
#
_entry.id   AF-A0A2E6W8B4-F1
#
_cell.length_a   1.000
_cell.length_b   1.000
_cell.length_c   1.000
_cell.angle_alpha   90.00
_cell.angle_beta   90.00
_cell.angle_gamma   90.00
#
_symmetry.space_group_name_H-M   'P 1'
#
loop_
_entity.id
_entity.type
_entity.pdbx_description
1 polymer ?
#
loop_
_entity_poly.entity_id
_entity_poly.type
_entity_poly.pdbx_seq_one_letter_code
_entity_poly.pdbx_strand_id
1 'polypeptide(L)'
;MNYGYACINMTLSDVPKSKRVTTNRTMIKRTFKEKGIKYASELALQNVKDLIKILSWNEKNNIKFYRMSSDIFPWCSEYNYHDMPHYREIAYWLRYAGDHASDWGHRLTFHPGPFCCLASPKNDVVEKTYKELNNHSRIFDMMGFEPSHYNKINIHVGGTYGDKDKTAERFIENFNRPGGLDENTKKRFTLENDDKASMWSTKDIYEKIYHKTRIPIVFDYHHHRFCTGGLTEREALKLAASTWPAGINPVVHVSESRAIEQGDPKIRPQAHSDFIERKVDSYGEHHDVMLECKKKELALLRLRKMHEAT
;
A
#
# COMPACT_ATOMS: atom_id res chain seq x y z
N MET A 1 -18.86 2.13 -0.13
CA MET A 1 -17.72 1.21 0.07
C MET A 1 -17.18 0.80 -1.30
N ASN A 2 -15.96 1.20 -1.63
CA ASN A 2 -15.28 0.70 -2.83
C ASN A 2 -14.40 -0.49 -2.47
N TYR A 3 -14.43 -1.53 -3.30
CA TYR A 3 -13.47 -2.61 -3.22
C TYR A 3 -12.36 -2.44 -4.25
N GLY A 4 -11.13 -2.77 -3.86
CA GLY A 4 -9.94 -2.66 -4.68
C GLY A 4 -9.03 -3.88 -4.57
N TYR A 5 -7.98 -3.89 -5.39
CA TYR A 5 -6.96 -4.94 -5.39
C TYR A 5 -5.56 -4.34 -5.55
N ALA A 6 -4.54 -5.17 -5.30
CA ALA A 6 -3.15 -4.73 -5.20
C ALA A 6 -2.24 -5.13 -6.37
N CYS A 7 -1.53 -4.12 -6.89
CA CYS A 7 -0.30 -4.17 -7.69
C CYS A 7 -0.38 -4.77 -9.10
N ILE A 8 -1.01 -5.93 -9.27
CA ILE A 8 -1.00 -6.68 -10.53
C ILE A 8 -2.45 -6.92 -10.92
N ASN A 9 -2.78 -6.66 -12.19
CA ASN A 9 -4.01 -7.13 -12.79
C ASN A 9 -3.73 -8.46 -13.50
N MET A 10 -4.20 -9.57 -12.95
CA MET A 10 -3.94 -10.91 -13.47
C MET A 10 -4.50 -11.12 -14.87
N THR A 11 -5.70 -10.60 -15.16
CA THR A 11 -6.36 -10.68 -16.46
C THR A 11 -5.49 -10.09 -17.56
N LEU A 12 -4.81 -8.98 -17.26
CA LEU A 12 -3.92 -8.30 -18.20
C LEU A 12 -2.46 -8.79 -18.14
N SER A 13 -2.05 -9.42 -17.03
CA SER A 13 -0.67 -9.86 -16.81
C SER A 13 -0.40 -11.32 -17.16
N ASP A 14 -1.39 -12.20 -16.99
CA ASP A 14 -1.31 -13.64 -17.21
C ASP A 14 -1.55 -14.01 -18.68
N VAL A 15 -0.79 -13.34 -19.54
CA VAL A 15 -0.77 -13.50 -20.99
C VAL A 15 0.69 -13.57 -21.47
N PRO A 16 0.96 -13.98 -22.73
CA PRO A 16 2.32 -13.98 -23.26
C PRO A 16 3.03 -12.64 -23.05
N LYS A 17 4.33 -12.67 -22.74
CA LYS A 17 5.12 -11.47 -22.36
C LYS A 17 5.01 -10.32 -23.37
N SER A 18 4.85 -10.61 -24.66
CA SER A 18 4.69 -9.60 -25.71
C SER A 18 3.40 -8.79 -25.64
N LYS A 19 2.36 -9.30 -24.96
CA LYS A 19 1.05 -8.66 -24.76
C LYS A 19 0.79 -8.24 -23.32
N ARG A 20 1.69 -8.59 -22.40
CA ARG A 20 1.54 -8.37 -20.96
C ARG A 20 1.46 -6.89 -20.63
N VAL A 21 0.44 -6.49 -19.89
CA VAL A 21 0.35 -5.18 -19.23
C VAL A 21 0.68 -5.37 -17.74
N THR A 22 1.67 -4.63 -17.24
CA THR A 22 2.05 -4.66 -15.83
C THR A 22 2.72 -3.36 -15.37
N THR A 23 2.68 -3.08 -14.08
CA THR A 23 3.33 -1.91 -13.45
C THR A 23 4.48 -2.30 -12.53
N ASN A 24 5.03 -3.51 -12.68
CA ASN A 24 6.09 -4.05 -11.80
C ASN A 24 7.33 -4.58 -12.56
N ARG A 25 7.60 -4.10 -13.78
CA ARG A 25 8.85 -4.43 -14.45
C ARG A 25 10.00 -3.90 -13.62
N THR A 26 10.91 -4.77 -13.20
CA THR A 26 12.05 -4.44 -12.35
C THR A 26 13.33 -5.09 -12.87
N MET A 27 14.43 -4.89 -12.14
CA MET A 27 15.73 -5.50 -12.43
C MET A 27 16.43 -5.94 -11.15
N ILE A 28 17.35 -6.90 -11.26
CA ILE A 28 18.18 -7.31 -10.12
C ILE A 28 19.34 -6.33 -9.89
N LYS A 29 19.93 -6.35 -8.69
CA LYS A 29 21.04 -5.46 -8.30
C LYS A 29 22.22 -5.49 -9.27
N ARG A 30 22.57 -6.68 -9.78
CA ARG A 30 23.65 -6.84 -10.77
C ARG A 30 23.36 -6.03 -12.04
N THR A 31 22.16 -6.16 -12.58
CA THR A 31 21.73 -5.43 -13.78
C THR A 31 21.64 -3.93 -13.52
N PHE A 32 21.21 -3.50 -12.34
CA PHE A 32 21.24 -2.08 -11.98
C PHE A 32 22.66 -1.52 -11.95
N LYS A 33 23.62 -2.25 -11.36
CA LYS A 33 25.04 -1.84 -11.36
C LYS A 33 25.64 -1.75 -12.76
N GLU A 34 25.20 -2.62 -13.67
CA GLU A 34 25.71 -2.69 -15.05
C GLU A 34 25.06 -1.64 -15.97
N LYS A 35 23.73 -1.52 -15.94
CA LYS A 35 22.95 -0.68 -16.87
C LYS A 35 22.50 0.67 -16.28
N GLY A 36 22.57 0.80 -14.96
CA GLY A 36 22.29 2.03 -14.23
C GLY A 36 20.87 2.57 -14.39
N ILE A 37 20.75 3.86 -14.06
CA ILE A 37 19.51 4.64 -14.13
C ILE A 37 18.88 4.66 -15.53
N LYS A 38 19.68 4.53 -16.59
CA LYS A 38 19.16 4.49 -17.97
C LYS A 38 18.16 3.36 -18.16
N TYR A 39 18.53 2.13 -17.78
CA TYR A 39 17.63 0.99 -17.90
C TYR A 39 16.48 1.07 -16.89
N ALA A 40 16.71 1.63 -15.69
CA ALA A 40 15.63 1.85 -14.73
C ALA A 40 14.56 2.80 -15.30
N SER A 41 15.01 3.82 -16.05
CA SER A 41 14.15 4.77 -16.75
C SER A 41 13.34 4.14 -17.88
N GLU A 42 13.93 3.24 -18.66
CA GLU A 42 13.21 2.49 -19.70
C GLU A 42 12.09 1.61 -19.10
N LEU A 43 12.37 0.93 -17.98
CA LEU A 43 11.38 0.10 -17.30
C LEU A 43 10.27 0.93 -16.64
N ALA A 44 10.63 2.02 -15.95
CA ALA A 44 9.67 2.91 -15.31
C ALA A 44 8.72 3.54 -16.35
N LEU A 45 9.24 3.98 -17.50
CA LEU A 45 8.40 4.50 -18.59
C LEU A 45 7.39 3.46 -19.08
N GLN A 46 7.82 2.20 -19.27
CA GLN A 46 6.90 1.12 -19.64
C GLN A 46 5.85 0.85 -18.56
N ASN A 47 6.24 0.85 -17.28
CA ASN A 47 5.32 0.64 -16.17
C ASN A 47 4.27 1.76 -16.11
N VAL A 48 4.67 3.03 -16.21
CA VAL A 48 3.73 4.17 -16.15
C VAL A 48 2.79 4.18 -17.36
N LYS A 49 3.27 3.84 -18.56
CA LYS A 49 2.39 3.67 -19.74
C LYS A 49 1.34 2.56 -19.54
N ASP A 50 1.72 1.48 -18.88
CA ASP A 50 0.80 0.37 -18.59
C ASP A 50 -0.16 0.66 -17.43
N LEU A 51 0.19 1.57 -16.51
CA LEU A 51 -0.71 2.01 -15.45
C LEU A 51 -2.04 2.50 -16.01
N ILE A 52 -2.01 3.30 -17.09
CA ILE A 52 -3.22 3.78 -17.77
C ILE A 52 -4.10 2.63 -18.24
N LYS A 53 -3.51 1.58 -18.83
CA LYS A 53 -4.28 0.43 -19.32
C LYS A 53 -4.96 -0.30 -18.17
N ILE A 54 -4.29 -0.39 -17.01
CA ILE A 54 -4.88 -0.95 -15.80
C ILE A 54 -6.03 -0.07 -15.30
N LEU A 55 -5.86 1.26 -15.22
CA LEU A 55 -6.92 2.17 -14.78
C LEU A 55 -8.13 2.14 -15.72
N SER A 56 -7.91 2.16 -17.04
CA SER A 56 -9.00 2.02 -18.02
C SER A 56 -9.70 0.66 -17.95
N TRP A 57 -8.98 -0.41 -17.63
CA TRP A 57 -9.61 -1.71 -17.39
C TRP A 57 -10.43 -1.70 -16.11
N ASN A 58 -9.89 -1.09 -15.05
CA ASN A 58 -10.59 -0.93 -13.78
C ASN A 58 -11.89 -0.14 -13.97
N GLU A 59 -11.86 0.93 -14.75
CA GLU A 59 -13.07 1.70 -15.09
C GLU A 59 -14.12 0.82 -15.75
N LYS A 60 -13.74 0.08 -16.80
CA LYS A 60 -14.64 -0.84 -17.51
C LYS A 60 -15.23 -1.94 -16.62
N ASN A 61 -14.58 -2.25 -15.50
CA ASN A 61 -15.02 -3.24 -14.53
C ASN A 61 -15.58 -2.61 -13.24
N ASN A 62 -15.82 -1.30 -13.23
CA ASN A 62 -16.31 -0.55 -12.09
C ASN A 62 -15.48 -0.77 -10.80
N ILE A 63 -14.14 -0.73 -10.92
CA ILE A 63 -13.20 -0.87 -9.79
C ILE A 63 -12.57 0.49 -9.53
N LYS A 64 -12.99 1.15 -8.46
CA LYS A 64 -12.54 2.51 -8.13
C LYS A 64 -11.36 2.58 -7.18
N PHE A 65 -10.91 1.45 -6.61
CA PHE A 65 -9.80 1.44 -5.65
C PHE A 65 -8.66 0.55 -6.15
N TYR A 66 -7.44 1.10 -6.22
CA TYR A 66 -6.27 0.38 -6.69
C TYR A 66 -5.03 0.73 -5.86
N ARG A 67 -4.33 -0.30 -5.37
CA ARG A 67 -3.00 -0.12 -4.79
C ARG A 67 -1.96 -0.31 -5.89
N MET A 68 -1.23 0.75 -6.21
CA MET A 68 -0.18 0.70 -7.20
C MET A 68 1.01 -0.13 -6.70
N SER A 69 1.76 -0.70 -7.64
CA SER A 69 2.98 -1.44 -7.35
C SER A 69 4.11 -0.50 -6.94
N SER A 70 4.78 -0.74 -5.82
CA SER A 70 6.00 -0.01 -5.44
C SER A 70 7.14 -0.20 -6.44
N ASP A 71 7.14 -1.31 -7.19
CA ASP A 71 8.11 -1.56 -8.27
C ASP A 71 7.86 -0.71 -9.54
N ILE A 72 6.89 0.22 -9.54
CA ILE A 72 6.61 1.08 -10.70
C ILE A 72 7.86 1.87 -11.12
N PHE A 73 8.72 2.22 -10.16
CA PHE A 73 10.08 2.72 -10.38
C PHE A 73 11.11 1.75 -9.78
N PRO A 74 11.82 0.96 -10.61
CA PRO A 74 12.81 0.01 -10.11
C PRO A 74 13.95 0.73 -9.41
N TRP A 75 14.31 0.29 -8.20
CA TRP A 75 15.42 0.87 -7.42
C TRP A 75 15.26 2.38 -7.16
N CYS A 76 14.04 2.88 -6.96
CA CYS A 76 13.80 4.32 -6.82
C CYS A 76 14.63 4.96 -5.68
N SER A 77 14.97 4.19 -4.64
CA SER A 77 15.88 4.61 -3.56
C SER A 77 17.34 4.84 -3.99
N GLU A 78 17.74 4.55 -5.22
CA GLU A 78 19.14 4.65 -5.67
C GLU A 78 19.41 5.89 -6.53
N TYR A 79 18.38 6.66 -6.92
CA TYR A 79 18.53 7.84 -7.80
C TYR A 79 17.45 8.91 -7.54
N ASN A 80 17.60 10.09 -8.15
CA ASN A 80 16.52 11.08 -8.20
C ASN A 80 15.77 10.96 -9.53
N TYR A 81 14.46 11.20 -9.53
CA TYR A 81 13.66 11.08 -10.75
C TYR A 81 14.11 12.02 -11.87
N HIS A 82 14.58 13.23 -11.55
CA HIS A 82 15.08 14.18 -12.53
C HIS A 82 16.34 13.72 -13.28
N ASP A 83 17.09 12.78 -12.71
CA ASP A 83 18.30 12.22 -13.33
C ASP A 83 17.95 11.17 -14.42
N MET A 84 16.69 10.75 -14.50
CA MET A 84 16.23 9.72 -15.43
C MET A 84 16.17 10.26 -16.87
N PRO A 85 16.76 9.58 -17.87
CA PRO A 85 16.73 10.03 -19.26
C PRO A 85 15.33 10.27 -19.82
N HIS A 86 14.33 9.49 -19.40
CA HIS A 86 12.94 9.62 -19.83
C HIS A 86 12.07 10.41 -18.84
N TYR A 87 12.66 11.19 -17.92
CA TYR A 87 11.91 11.88 -16.85
C TYR A 87 10.70 12.67 -17.36
N ARG A 88 10.88 13.48 -18.42
CA ARG A 88 9.78 14.31 -18.97
C ARG A 88 8.61 13.47 -19.48
N GLU A 89 8.89 12.37 -20.17
CA GLU A 89 7.86 11.49 -20.69
C GLU A 89 7.16 10.71 -19.56
N ILE A 90 7.93 10.27 -18.56
CA ILE A 90 7.39 9.63 -17.36
C ILE A 90 6.45 10.58 -16.61
N ALA A 91 6.87 11.83 -16.39
CA ALA A 91 6.07 12.84 -15.70
C ALA A 91 4.77 13.13 -16.48
N TYR A 92 4.84 13.22 -17.82
CA TYR A 92 3.66 13.36 -18.66
C TYR A 92 2.67 12.20 -18.47
N TRP A 93 3.14 10.95 -18.53
CA TRP A 93 2.24 9.80 -18.39
C TRP A 93 1.70 9.63 -16.97
N LEU A 94 2.47 9.99 -15.94
CA LEU A 94 1.98 10.05 -14.56
C LEU A 94 0.89 11.10 -14.41
N ARG A 95 1.09 12.31 -14.95
CA ARG A 95 0.08 13.36 -14.92
C ARG A 95 -1.20 12.90 -15.61
N TYR A 96 -1.07 12.34 -16.82
CA TYR A 96 -2.19 11.77 -17.56
C TYR A 96 -2.92 10.66 -16.77
N ALA A 97 -2.19 9.84 -16.00
CA ALA A 97 -2.78 8.82 -15.13
C ALA A 97 -3.51 9.41 -13.93
N GLY A 98 -2.98 10.47 -13.33
CA GLY A 98 -3.63 11.17 -12.23
C GLY A 98 -4.87 11.94 -12.65
N ASP A 99 -4.84 12.58 -13.83
CA ASP A 99 -6.01 13.23 -14.43
C ASP A 99 -7.11 12.20 -14.69
N HIS A 100 -6.78 11.10 -15.37
CA HIS A 100 -7.72 10.00 -15.60
C HIS A 100 -8.26 9.42 -14.27
N ALA A 101 -7.41 9.22 -13.27
CA ALA A 101 -7.86 8.74 -11.97
C ALA A 101 -8.82 9.73 -11.29
N SER A 102 -8.56 11.03 -11.38
CA SER A 102 -9.41 12.07 -10.79
C SER A 102 -10.75 12.18 -11.49
N ASP A 103 -10.75 12.22 -12.83
CA ASP A 103 -11.96 12.33 -13.66
C ASP A 103 -12.95 11.18 -13.41
N TRP A 104 -12.42 9.97 -13.18
CA TRP A 104 -13.24 8.76 -12.99
C TRP A 104 -13.39 8.36 -11.52
N GLY A 105 -12.86 9.15 -10.57
CA GLY A 105 -13.00 8.91 -9.13
C GLY A 105 -12.24 7.68 -8.62
N HIS A 106 -11.09 7.36 -9.21
CA HIS A 106 -10.20 6.31 -8.72
C HIS A 106 -9.41 6.78 -7.49
N ARG A 107 -9.45 5.98 -6.42
CA ARG A 107 -8.55 6.08 -5.29
C ARG A 107 -7.29 5.26 -5.54
N LEU A 108 -6.14 5.91 -5.55
CA LEU A 108 -4.84 5.29 -5.77
C LEU A 108 -3.97 5.36 -4.52
N THR A 109 -3.38 4.24 -4.11
CA THR A 109 -2.57 4.14 -2.88
C THR A 109 -1.28 3.36 -3.10
N PHE A 110 -0.35 3.46 -2.16
CA PHE A 110 0.84 2.62 -2.07
C PHE A 110 0.91 1.89 -0.73
N HIS A 111 1.63 0.76 -0.74
CA HIS A 111 2.10 0.11 0.47
C HIS A 111 3.54 -0.37 0.22
N PRO A 112 4.53 0.50 0.46
CA PRO A 112 5.94 0.14 0.34
C PRO A 112 6.28 -1.05 1.24
N GLY A 113 7.22 -1.88 0.78
CA GLY A 113 7.52 -3.16 1.41
C GLY A 113 8.08 -3.06 2.84
N PRO A 114 8.26 -4.22 3.52
CA PRO A 114 8.59 -4.30 4.95
C PRO A 114 9.97 -3.74 5.33
N PHE A 115 10.77 -3.30 4.36
CA PHE A 115 12.06 -2.66 4.58
C PHE A 115 11.94 -1.18 4.95
N CYS A 116 10.77 -0.56 4.75
CA CYS A 116 10.45 0.77 5.24
C CYS A 116 10.17 0.71 6.75
N CYS A 117 11.15 1.05 7.57
CA CYS A 117 11.03 0.96 9.03
C CYS A 117 11.58 2.23 9.71
N LEU A 118 10.68 3.19 9.94
CA LEU A 118 11.01 4.42 10.70
C LEU A 118 11.32 4.14 12.17
N ALA A 119 10.84 3.01 12.72
CA ALA A 119 11.11 2.62 14.09
C ALA A 119 12.47 1.92 14.27
N SER A 120 13.26 1.77 13.19
CA SER A 120 14.56 1.09 13.24
C SER A 120 15.56 1.82 14.15
N PRO A 121 16.33 1.10 14.99
CA PRO A 121 17.43 1.68 15.75
C PRO A 121 18.66 2.01 14.88
N LYS A 122 18.66 1.55 13.61
CA LYS A 122 19.76 1.80 12.67
C LYS A 122 19.43 2.99 11.78
N ASN A 123 20.23 4.05 11.88
CA ASN A 123 20.05 5.28 11.10
C ASN A 123 20.05 5.00 9.58
N ASP A 124 20.89 4.11 9.07
CA ASP A 124 20.95 3.82 7.63
C ASP A 124 19.64 3.22 7.08
N VAL A 125 18.90 2.48 7.90
CA VAL A 125 17.57 1.95 7.56
C VAL A 125 16.54 3.08 7.54
N VAL A 126 16.61 4.00 8.51
CA VAL A 126 15.72 5.15 8.60
C VAL A 126 15.91 6.08 7.40
N GLU A 127 17.15 6.41 7.02
CA GLU A 127 17.44 7.26 5.85
C GLU A 127 16.94 6.63 4.54
N LYS A 128 17.13 5.32 4.36
CA LYS A 128 16.57 4.59 3.20
C LYS A 128 15.04 4.62 3.20
N THR A 129 14.43 4.54 4.39
CA THR A 129 12.98 4.63 4.55
C THR A 129 12.48 6.02 4.14
N TYR A 130 13.13 7.11 4.58
CA TYR A 130 12.76 8.46 4.14
C TYR A 130 12.80 8.58 2.62
N LYS A 131 13.89 8.11 1.99
CA LYS A 131 14.04 8.19 0.54
C LYS A 131 12.94 7.41 -0.19
N GLU A 132 12.68 6.17 0.22
CA GLU A 132 11.65 5.33 -0.37
C GLU A 132 10.25 5.96 -0.24
N LEU A 133 9.87 6.43 0.96
CA LEU A 133 8.55 7.00 1.20
C LEU A 133 8.36 8.36 0.52
N ASN A 134 9.38 9.22 0.53
CA ASN A 134 9.35 10.50 -0.20
C ASN A 134 9.25 10.28 -1.70
N ASN A 135 9.92 9.27 -2.25
CA ASN A 135 9.80 8.91 -3.65
C ASN A 135 8.37 8.47 -4.01
N HIS A 136 7.73 7.63 -3.20
CA HIS A 136 6.32 7.27 -3.41
C HIS A 136 5.39 8.49 -3.37
N SER A 137 5.64 9.44 -2.46
CA SER A 137 4.88 10.69 -2.39
C SER A 137 5.06 11.54 -3.64
N ARG A 138 6.30 11.67 -4.13
CA ARG A 138 6.63 12.42 -5.36
C ARG A 138 5.99 11.81 -6.60
N ILE A 139 5.73 10.50 -6.64
CA ILE A 139 4.92 9.90 -7.71
C ILE A 139 3.52 10.51 -7.70
N PHE A 140 2.86 10.59 -6.55
CA PHE A 140 1.55 11.22 -6.45
C PHE A 140 1.57 12.72 -6.80
N ASP A 141 2.65 13.42 -6.42
CA ASP A 141 2.82 14.82 -6.80
C ASP A 141 2.95 14.98 -8.33
N MET A 142 3.72 14.11 -9.01
CA MET A 142 3.81 14.08 -10.48
C MET A 142 2.49 13.69 -11.15
N MET A 143 1.66 12.88 -10.48
CA MET A 143 0.30 12.57 -10.93
C MET A 143 -0.65 13.77 -10.76
N GLY A 144 -0.27 14.80 -10.00
CA GLY A 144 -1.09 15.99 -9.79
C GLY A 144 -2.09 15.88 -8.65
N PHE A 145 -1.90 14.93 -7.73
CA PHE A 145 -2.78 14.79 -6.56
C PHE A 145 -2.37 15.74 -5.44
N GLU A 146 -3.35 16.44 -4.88
CA GLU A 146 -3.15 17.19 -3.64
C GLU A 146 -2.73 16.27 -2.47
N PRO A 147 -1.74 16.68 -1.64
CA PRO A 147 -1.33 15.99 -0.42
C PRO A 147 -2.46 15.67 0.55
N SER A 148 -2.88 14.40 0.62
CA SER A 148 -3.89 13.93 1.57
C SER A 148 -3.85 12.41 1.79
N HIS A 149 -4.50 11.95 2.87
CA HIS A 149 -4.68 10.52 3.17
C HIS A 149 -5.61 9.79 2.17
N TYR A 150 -6.24 10.51 1.22
CA TYR A 150 -6.97 9.88 0.11
C TYR A 150 -6.01 9.03 -0.73
N ASN A 151 -4.83 9.57 -1.05
CA ASN A 151 -3.74 8.89 -1.74
C ASN A 151 -2.70 8.36 -0.75
N LYS A 152 -3.14 7.49 0.16
CA LYS A 152 -2.29 7.03 1.27
C LYS A 152 -1.05 6.25 0.83
N ILE A 153 0.02 6.42 1.61
CA ILE A 153 1.23 5.60 1.62
C ILE A 153 1.24 4.87 2.95
N ASN A 154 0.95 3.58 2.90
CA ASN A 154 0.79 2.73 4.07
C ASN A 154 2.09 2.01 4.41
N ILE A 155 2.44 1.93 5.69
CA ILE A 155 3.46 1.00 6.19
C ILE A 155 3.03 0.40 7.53
N HIS A 156 3.71 -0.66 7.95
CA HIS A 156 3.69 -1.09 9.35
C HIS A 156 4.67 -0.27 10.18
N VAL A 157 4.49 -0.25 11.50
CA VAL A 157 5.51 0.30 12.42
C VAL A 157 6.79 -0.55 12.35
N GLY A 158 6.64 -1.87 12.22
CA GLY A 158 7.73 -2.83 12.07
C GLY A 158 8.13 -3.47 13.40
N GLY A 159 9.42 -3.81 13.55
CA GLY A 159 9.92 -4.51 14.74
C GLY A 159 9.65 -3.72 16.03
N THR A 160 9.42 -4.43 17.14
CA THR A 160 9.26 -3.82 18.48
C THR A 160 10.58 -3.62 19.22
N TYR A 161 11.67 -4.19 18.71
CA TYR A 161 13.02 -4.07 19.26
C TYR A 161 13.11 -4.33 20.78
N GLY A 162 12.26 -5.22 21.29
CA GLY A 162 12.18 -5.61 22.70
C GLY A 162 11.36 -4.68 23.60
N ASP A 163 10.97 -3.49 23.14
CA ASP A 163 10.28 -2.48 23.93
C ASP A 163 9.38 -1.61 23.02
N LYS A 164 8.06 -1.80 23.11
CA LYS A 164 7.09 -1.07 22.29
C LYS A 164 7.09 0.43 22.61
N ASP A 165 7.26 0.83 23.86
CA ASP A 165 7.20 2.25 24.24
C ASP A 165 8.39 3.02 23.67
N LYS A 166 9.62 2.52 23.90
CA LYS A 166 10.82 3.11 23.30
C LYS A 166 10.81 3.08 21.78
N THR A 167 10.17 2.06 21.20
CA THR A 167 10.07 1.94 19.75
C THR A 167 9.07 2.93 19.16
N ALA A 168 7.94 3.17 19.83
CA ALA A 168 7.00 4.21 19.45
C ALA A 168 7.65 5.60 19.55
N GLU A 169 8.38 5.88 20.64
CA GLU A 169 9.13 7.14 20.81
C GLU A 169 10.08 7.38 19.63
N ARG A 170 10.91 6.40 19.31
CA ARG A 170 11.85 6.48 18.17
C ARG A 170 11.14 6.63 16.84
N PHE A 171 10.02 5.92 16.63
CA PHE A 171 9.19 6.11 15.43
C PHE A 171 8.72 7.56 15.32
N ILE A 172 8.22 8.14 16.41
CA ILE A 172 7.69 9.52 16.45
C ILE A 172 8.80 10.55 16.23
N GLU A 173 9.97 10.35 16.84
CA GLU A 173 11.15 11.19 16.64
C GLU A 173 11.57 11.18 15.16
N ASN A 174 11.65 10.00 14.55
CA ASN A 174 12.00 9.87 13.13
C ASN A 174 10.92 10.44 12.20
N PHE A 175 9.64 10.20 12.50
CA PHE A 175 8.53 10.79 11.73
C PHE A 175 8.59 12.31 11.71
N ASN A 176 8.97 12.94 12.83
CA ASN A 176 9.06 14.40 12.97
C ASN A 176 10.44 14.99 12.66
N ARG A 177 11.43 14.16 12.32
CA ARG A 177 12.82 14.60 12.16
C ARG A 177 12.95 15.64 11.04
N PRO A 178 13.53 16.82 11.31
CA PRO A 178 13.85 17.79 10.27
C PRO A 178 14.75 17.17 9.18
N GLY A 179 14.38 17.37 7.92
CA GLY A 179 15.08 16.76 6.78
C GLY A 179 14.78 15.27 6.54
N GLY A 180 13.86 14.67 7.30
CA GLY A 180 13.39 13.30 7.12
C GLY A 180 12.29 13.18 6.06
N LEU A 181 11.07 12.89 6.49
CA LEU A 181 9.91 12.85 5.59
C LEU A 181 9.53 14.24 5.09
N ASP A 182 9.28 14.35 3.79
CA ASP A 182 8.71 15.55 3.17
C ASP A 182 7.29 15.78 3.71
N GLU A 183 6.85 17.03 3.80
CA GLU A 183 5.51 17.36 4.33
C GLU A 183 4.38 16.71 3.52
N ASN A 184 4.54 16.62 2.20
CA ASN A 184 3.58 15.90 1.34
C ASN A 184 3.51 14.42 1.71
N THR A 185 4.65 13.80 2.05
CA THR A 185 4.72 12.39 2.47
C THR A 185 3.98 12.19 3.79
N LYS A 186 4.19 13.08 4.77
CA LYS A 186 3.46 13.03 6.06
C LYS A 186 1.95 13.11 5.87
N LYS A 187 1.48 14.01 5.00
CA LYS A 187 0.04 14.17 4.66
C LYS A 187 -0.58 12.96 3.96
N ARG A 188 0.23 12.04 3.43
CA ARG A 188 -0.21 10.78 2.80
C ARG A 188 -0.01 9.58 3.72
N PHE A 189 0.68 9.73 4.83
CA PHE A 189 1.15 8.61 5.63
C PHE A 189 0.00 7.90 6.37
N THR A 190 0.01 6.56 6.41
CA THR A 190 -0.85 5.77 7.29
C THR A 190 -0.08 4.60 7.91
N LEU A 191 -0.57 4.12 9.06
CA LEU A 191 -0.03 2.94 9.74
C LEU A 191 -1.03 1.79 9.73
N GLU A 192 -0.54 0.56 9.74
CA GLU A 192 -1.37 -0.65 9.75
C GLU A 192 -0.97 -1.59 10.89
N ASN A 193 -1.97 -2.25 11.51
CA ASN A 193 -1.75 -3.29 12.51
C ASN A 193 -1.07 -4.54 11.91
N ASP A 194 -0.24 -5.22 12.71
CA ASP A 194 0.66 -6.30 12.29
C ASP A 194 0.11 -7.72 12.57
N ASP A 195 0.72 -8.72 11.94
CA ASP A 195 0.30 -10.13 11.90
C ASP A 195 0.95 -11.05 12.95
N LYS A 196 1.60 -10.46 13.96
CA LYS A 196 2.25 -11.20 15.06
C LYS A 196 1.85 -10.63 16.41
N ALA A 197 1.56 -11.53 17.36
CA ALA A 197 1.16 -11.17 18.71
C ALA A 197 2.15 -10.24 19.45
N SER A 198 3.44 -10.35 19.15
CA SER A 198 4.48 -9.50 19.73
C SER A 198 4.64 -8.13 19.04
N MET A 199 3.98 -7.91 17.90
CA MET A 199 4.04 -6.67 17.10
C MET A 199 2.85 -5.74 17.43
N TRP A 200 2.44 -4.88 16.51
CA TRP A 200 1.60 -3.72 16.78
C TRP A 200 0.12 -4.01 16.51
N SER A 201 -0.69 -3.99 17.55
CA SER A 201 -2.16 -3.99 17.40
C SER A 201 -2.66 -2.59 17.04
N THR A 202 -3.92 -2.48 16.59
CA THR A 202 -4.60 -1.19 16.40
C THR A 202 -4.56 -0.35 17.68
N LYS A 203 -4.77 -0.99 18.84
CA LYS A 203 -4.72 -0.33 20.15
C LYS A 203 -3.34 0.25 20.43
N ASP A 204 -2.27 -0.53 20.21
CA ASP A 204 -0.90 -0.06 20.42
C ASP A 204 -0.58 1.17 19.56
N ILE A 205 -0.93 1.12 18.27
CA ILE A 205 -0.68 2.23 17.34
C ILE A 205 -1.47 3.47 17.78
N TYR A 206 -2.73 3.29 18.18
CA TYR A 206 -3.58 4.38 18.65
C TYR A 206 -3.00 5.03 19.93
N GLU A 207 -2.75 4.25 20.96
CA GLU A 207 -2.32 4.74 22.27
C GLU A 207 -0.90 5.33 22.24
N LYS A 208 0.02 4.69 21.50
CA LYS A 208 1.45 5.02 21.57
C LYS A 208 1.92 5.98 20.47
N ILE A 209 1.25 6.02 19.31
CA ILE A 209 1.69 6.79 18.14
C ILE A 209 0.67 7.85 17.73
N TYR A 210 -0.61 7.47 17.51
CA TYR A 210 -1.62 8.35 16.91
C TYR A 210 -1.80 9.67 17.67
N HIS A 211 -1.85 9.64 19.01
CA HIS A 211 -2.05 10.87 19.79
C HIS A 211 -0.97 11.94 19.55
N LYS A 212 0.26 11.51 19.22
CA LYS A 212 1.42 12.39 19.01
C LYS A 212 1.62 12.79 17.54
N THR A 213 1.12 11.99 16.58
CA THR A 213 1.40 12.18 15.15
C THR A 213 0.17 12.43 14.29
N ARG A 214 -1.02 12.05 14.79
CA ARG A 214 -2.30 12.04 14.06
C ARG A 214 -2.29 11.21 12.78
N ILE A 215 -1.39 10.25 12.66
CA ILE A 215 -1.30 9.33 11.51
C ILE A 215 -2.51 8.39 11.52
N PRO A 216 -3.35 8.37 10.47
CA PRO A 216 -4.49 7.46 10.40
C PRO A 216 -4.07 5.99 10.38
N ILE A 217 -4.93 5.15 10.94
CA ILE A 217 -4.73 3.71 11.07
C ILE A 217 -5.56 2.99 10.03
N VAL A 218 -4.89 2.26 9.13
CA VAL A 218 -5.50 1.25 8.27
C VAL A 218 -5.72 0.00 9.12
N PHE A 219 -6.96 -0.46 9.19
CA PHE A 219 -7.29 -1.70 9.87
C PHE A 219 -7.17 -2.88 8.92
N ASP A 220 -6.31 -3.85 9.26
CA ASP A 220 -6.28 -5.15 8.58
C ASP A 220 -6.97 -6.22 9.42
N TYR A 221 -8.04 -6.79 8.84
CA TYR A 221 -8.88 -7.81 9.47
C TYR A 221 -8.14 -9.13 9.71
N HIS A 222 -7.23 -9.51 8.82
CA HIS A 222 -6.48 -10.75 8.91
C HIS A 222 -5.41 -10.65 10.00
N HIS A 223 -4.66 -9.55 10.00
CA HIS A 223 -3.63 -9.25 11.00
C HIS A 223 -4.19 -9.15 12.41
N HIS A 224 -5.37 -8.53 12.56
CA HIS A 224 -6.04 -8.39 13.87
C HIS A 224 -6.23 -9.72 14.59
N ARG A 225 -6.46 -10.82 13.84
CA ARG A 225 -6.60 -12.17 14.41
C ARG A 225 -5.34 -12.66 15.14
N PHE A 226 -4.18 -12.13 14.78
CA PHE A 226 -2.88 -12.50 15.35
C PHE A 226 -2.38 -11.50 16.39
N CYS A 227 -2.83 -10.23 16.32
CA CYS A 227 -2.43 -9.17 17.22
C CYS A 227 -3.63 -8.27 17.59
N THR A 228 -4.50 -8.77 18.48
CA THR A 228 -5.76 -8.09 18.80
C THR A 228 -5.59 -6.87 19.71
N GLY A 229 -4.51 -6.82 20.50
CA GLY A 229 -4.36 -5.83 21.57
C GLY A 229 -5.44 -5.90 22.66
N GLY A 230 -6.15 -7.04 22.74
CA GLY A 230 -7.30 -7.22 23.64
C GLY A 230 -8.61 -6.61 23.16
N LEU A 231 -8.66 -6.03 21.95
CA LEU A 231 -9.89 -5.51 21.36
C LEU A 231 -10.59 -6.57 20.50
N THR A 232 -11.92 -6.53 20.49
CA THR A 232 -12.71 -7.24 19.47
C THR A 232 -12.47 -6.65 18.08
N GLU A 233 -12.76 -7.40 17.02
CA GLU A 233 -12.65 -6.92 15.63
C GLU A 233 -13.47 -5.62 15.43
N ARG A 234 -14.67 -5.56 16.01
CA ARG A 234 -15.55 -4.38 15.98
C ARG A 234 -14.93 -3.17 16.66
N GLU A 235 -14.41 -3.33 17.87
CA GLU A 235 -13.80 -2.22 18.62
C GLU A 235 -12.55 -1.71 17.92
N ALA A 236 -11.70 -2.61 17.42
CA ALA A 236 -10.49 -2.25 16.69
C ALA A 236 -10.81 -1.52 15.38
N LEU A 237 -11.78 -2.00 14.59
CA LEU A 237 -12.22 -1.31 13.38
C LEU A 237 -12.71 0.11 13.69
N LYS A 238 -13.60 0.26 14.68
CA LYS A 238 -14.14 1.56 15.05
C LYS A 238 -13.05 2.51 15.54
N LEU A 239 -12.11 2.01 16.34
CA LEU A 239 -10.96 2.77 16.80
C LEU A 239 -10.10 3.25 15.62
N ALA A 240 -9.75 2.36 14.69
CA ALA A 240 -9.00 2.72 13.48
C ALA A 240 -9.77 3.74 12.62
N ALA A 241 -11.05 3.51 12.34
CA ALA A 241 -11.90 4.42 11.56
C ALA A 241 -11.94 5.84 12.16
N SER A 242 -11.98 5.95 13.50
CA SER A 242 -11.98 7.24 14.21
C SER A 242 -10.72 8.09 13.99
N THR A 243 -9.63 7.49 13.51
CA THR A 243 -8.36 8.20 13.29
C THR A 243 -8.30 8.93 11.96
N TRP A 244 -9.23 8.67 11.05
CA TRP A 244 -9.21 9.24 9.70
C TRP A 244 -9.80 10.65 9.67
N PRO A 245 -9.25 11.56 8.84
CA PRO A 245 -9.83 12.89 8.68
C PRO A 245 -11.26 12.83 8.13
N ALA A 246 -12.09 13.77 8.58
CA ALA A 246 -13.43 13.95 8.05
C ALA A 246 -13.41 14.14 6.52
N GLY A 247 -14.38 13.53 5.83
CA GLY A 247 -14.49 13.58 4.36
C GLY A 247 -13.58 12.61 3.61
N ILE A 248 -12.68 11.90 4.29
CA ILE A 248 -11.87 10.83 3.69
C ILE A 248 -12.35 9.49 4.26
N ASN A 249 -12.87 8.61 3.40
CA ASN A 249 -13.25 7.26 3.82
C ASN A 249 -12.01 6.53 4.37
N PRO A 250 -12.09 5.90 5.55
CA PRO A 250 -11.07 4.96 6.01
C PRO A 250 -10.77 3.88 4.97
N VAL A 251 -9.55 3.38 4.99
CA VAL A 251 -9.19 2.17 4.25
C VAL A 251 -9.00 1.03 5.23
N VAL A 252 -9.55 -0.12 4.87
CA VAL A 252 -9.30 -1.40 5.53
C VAL A 252 -8.64 -2.36 4.56
N HIS A 253 -7.83 -3.27 5.08
CA HIS A 253 -7.25 -4.37 4.33
C HIS A 253 -7.90 -5.68 4.73
N VAL A 254 -8.12 -6.54 3.75
CA VAL A 254 -8.80 -7.84 3.95
C VAL A 254 -8.04 -8.92 3.22
N SER A 255 -7.68 -9.94 4.00
CA SER A 255 -7.08 -11.19 3.55
C SER A 255 -7.71 -12.37 4.26
N GLU A 256 -7.52 -13.57 3.71
CA GLU A 256 -7.85 -14.83 4.37
C GLU A 256 -6.63 -15.74 4.42
N SER A 257 -6.69 -16.76 5.30
CA SER A 257 -5.59 -17.69 5.48
C SER A 257 -5.53 -18.69 4.34
N ARG A 258 -4.40 -18.74 3.64
CA ARG A 258 -4.09 -19.79 2.67
C ARG A 258 -4.03 -21.17 3.32
N ALA A 259 -3.56 -21.27 4.56
CA ALA A 259 -3.50 -22.54 5.26
C ALA A 259 -4.90 -23.17 5.39
N ILE A 260 -5.91 -22.34 5.67
CA ILE A 260 -7.31 -22.75 5.73
C ILE A 260 -7.83 -23.06 4.31
N GLU A 261 -7.62 -22.16 3.34
CA GLU A 261 -8.07 -22.35 1.95
C GLU A 261 -7.57 -23.67 1.34
N GLN A 262 -6.32 -24.04 1.61
CA GLN A 262 -5.68 -25.24 1.06
C GLN A 262 -5.81 -26.47 1.96
N GLY A 263 -6.35 -26.32 3.17
CA GLY A 263 -6.37 -27.39 4.18
C GLY A 263 -4.96 -27.88 4.57
N ASP A 264 -3.93 -27.04 4.44
CA ASP A 264 -2.53 -27.41 4.66
C ASP A 264 -1.94 -26.67 5.88
N PRO A 265 -1.78 -27.35 7.03
CA PRO A 265 -1.23 -26.74 8.24
C PRO A 265 0.27 -26.41 8.15
N LYS A 266 0.98 -26.85 7.10
CA LYS A 266 2.39 -26.46 6.87
C LYS A 266 2.51 -25.05 6.32
N ILE A 267 1.45 -24.52 5.72
CA ILE A 267 1.39 -23.13 5.28
C ILE A 267 1.22 -22.25 6.52
N ARG A 268 2.01 -21.17 6.62
CA ARG A 268 1.88 -20.22 7.73
C ARG A 268 0.46 -19.64 7.76
N PRO A 269 -0.18 -19.52 8.93
CA PRO A 269 -1.56 -19.06 9.01
C PRO A 269 -1.75 -17.62 8.52
N GLN A 270 -0.71 -16.79 8.58
CA GLN A 270 -0.68 -15.41 8.06
C GLN A 270 -0.59 -15.33 6.52
N ALA A 271 -0.27 -16.43 5.83
CA ALA A 271 -0.10 -16.39 4.39
C ALA A 271 -1.44 -16.11 3.70
N HIS A 272 -1.48 -15.13 2.81
CA HIS A 272 -2.71 -14.74 2.13
C HIS A 272 -3.18 -15.82 1.15
N SER A 273 -4.49 -16.08 1.17
CA SER A 273 -5.22 -16.98 0.26
C SER A 273 -5.16 -16.54 -1.20
N ASP A 274 -5.52 -17.45 -2.11
CA ASP A 274 -5.73 -17.13 -3.51
C ASP A 274 -6.99 -16.27 -3.69
N PHE A 275 -8.09 -16.63 -3.04
CA PHE A 275 -9.38 -15.93 -3.07
C PHE A 275 -9.86 -15.50 -1.69
N ILE A 276 -10.82 -14.57 -1.65
CA ILE A 276 -11.51 -14.15 -0.43
C ILE A 276 -12.98 -14.51 -0.60
N GLU A 277 -13.55 -15.19 0.39
CA GLU A 277 -14.93 -15.69 0.35
C GLU A 277 -15.83 -15.01 1.39
N ARG A 278 -15.24 -14.52 2.48
CA ARG A 278 -15.94 -13.85 3.57
C ARG A 278 -16.35 -12.45 3.16
N LYS A 279 -17.64 -12.13 3.40
CA LYS A 279 -18.13 -10.76 3.37
C LYS A 279 -17.49 -9.93 4.49
N VAL A 280 -17.00 -8.74 4.14
CA VAL A 280 -16.44 -7.80 5.09
C VAL A 280 -17.55 -7.25 5.97
N ASP A 281 -17.46 -7.44 7.28
CA ASP A 281 -18.41 -6.84 8.23
C ASP A 281 -17.95 -5.42 8.54
N SER A 282 -18.77 -4.44 8.16
CA SER A 282 -18.42 -3.05 8.34
C SER A 282 -18.70 -2.52 9.74
N TYR A 283 -19.47 -3.25 10.55
CA TYR A 283 -19.92 -2.82 11.87
C TYR A 283 -20.55 -1.41 11.91
N GLY A 284 -21.17 -0.99 10.79
CA GLY A 284 -21.77 0.33 10.62
C GLY A 284 -20.81 1.43 10.14
N GLU A 285 -19.52 1.12 9.96
CA GLU A 285 -18.54 2.06 9.43
C GLU A 285 -18.61 2.13 7.90
N HIS A 286 -18.31 3.30 7.34
CA HIS A 286 -18.16 3.49 5.89
C HIS A 286 -16.68 3.56 5.51
N HIS A 287 -16.16 2.56 4.80
CA HIS A 287 -14.74 2.49 4.41
C HIS A 287 -14.58 1.94 2.98
N ASP A 288 -13.37 2.10 2.43
CA ASP A 288 -12.92 1.41 1.23
C ASP A 288 -12.10 0.16 1.61
N VAL A 289 -12.25 -0.92 0.86
CA VAL A 289 -11.67 -2.24 1.15
C VAL A 289 -10.60 -2.57 0.12
N MET A 290 -9.36 -2.76 0.58
CA MET A 290 -8.28 -3.32 -0.24
C MET A 290 -8.24 -4.83 -0.05
N LEU A 291 -8.48 -5.58 -1.12
CA LEU A 291 -8.33 -7.04 -1.11
C LEU A 291 -6.87 -7.43 -1.30
N GLU A 292 -6.36 -8.19 -0.34
CA GLU A 292 -4.96 -8.56 -0.21
C GLU A 292 -4.78 -10.07 -0.44
N CYS A 293 -5.16 -10.54 -1.62
CA CYS A 293 -5.05 -11.96 -2.00
C CYS A 293 -4.09 -12.15 -3.18
N LYS A 294 -3.81 -13.41 -3.53
CA LYS A 294 -2.92 -13.72 -4.67
C LYS A 294 -3.60 -13.58 -6.03
N LYS A 295 -4.91 -13.79 -6.13
CA LYS A 295 -5.66 -13.70 -7.41
C LYS A 295 -6.17 -12.30 -7.76
N LYS A 296 -5.86 -11.28 -6.94
CA LYS A 296 -6.00 -9.87 -7.29
C LYS A 296 -7.43 -9.51 -7.71
N GLU A 297 -7.61 -8.87 -8.87
CA GLU A 297 -8.91 -8.46 -9.37
C GLU A 297 -9.82 -9.65 -9.67
N LEU A 298 -9.29 -10.85 -9.96
CA LEU A 298 -10.12 -12.04 -10.15
C LEU A 298 -10.85 -12.42 -8.86
N ALA A 299 -10.21 -12.22 -7.70
CA ALA A 299 -10.88 -12.44 -6.41
C ALA A 299 -11.95 -11.39 -6.15
N LEU A 300 -11.70 -10.13 -6.52
CA LEU A 300 -12.72 -9.08 -6.44
C LEU A 300 -13.94 -9.40 -7.31
N LEU A 301 -13.71 -9.79 -8.57
CA LEU A 301 -14.79 -10.17 -9.49
C LEU A 301 -15.56 -11.39 -8.99
N ARG A 302 -14.87 -12.38 -8.40
CA ARG A 302 -15.50 -13.54 -7.77
C ARG A 302 -16.35 -13.12 -6.57
N LEU A 303 -15.82 -12.27 -5.69
CA LEU A 303 -16.51 -11.77 -4.50
C LEU A 303 -17.80 -11.04 -4.85
N ARG A 304 -17.77 -10.18 -5.89
CA ARG A 304 -18.96 -9.50 -6.41
C ARG A 304 -20.03 -10.50 -6.86
N LYS A 305 -19.67 -11.48 -7.67
CA LYS A 305 -20.62 -12.52 -8.13
C LYS A 305 -21.26 -13.29 -6.98
N MET A 306 -20.49 -13.59 -5.92
CA MET A 306 -21.02 -14.33 -4.76
C MET A 306 -22.01 -13.51 -3.93
N HIS A 307 -21.91 -12.18 -3.92
CA HIS A 307 -22.73 -11.30 -3.08
C HIS A 307 -23.73 -10.43 -3.85
N GLU A 308 -23.67 -10.38 -5.18
CA GLU A 308 -24.74 -9.85 -6.04
C GLU A 308 -25.89 -10.85 -6.20
N ALA A 309 -25.66 -12.14 -5.92
CA ALA A 309 -26.64 -13.22 -6.01
C ALA A 309 -27.48 -13.44 -4.73
N THR A 310 -27.37 -12.53 -3.76
CA THR A 310 -28.06 -12.55 -2.44
C THR A 310 -28.64 -11.19 -2.14
#